data_AF-A0A2V9SZG8-F1
#
_entry.id   AF-A0A2V9SZG8-F1
#
_cell.length_a   1.000
_cell.length_b   1.000
_cell.length_c   1.000
_cell.angle_alpha   90.00
_cell.angle_beta   90.00
_cell.angle_gamma   90.00
#
_symmetry.space_group_name_H-M   'P 1'
#
loop_
_entity.id
_entity.type
_entity.pdbx_description
1 polymer ?
#
loop_
_entity_poly.entity_id
_entity_poly.type
_entity_poly.pdbx_seq_one_letter_code
_entity_poly.pdbx_strand_id
1 'polypeptide(L)'
;MDRNSSRGPLSFGLLLSALALGTSLAFASGAAAQQLTVSESPRSAESPGHIATPPVIVERVEKPEIPVHRFWDRNNVLLFSGVSVFRGLDYASTRNMQARGREEILLPDDVVNNSAGFAGVEAAASATSIGLSYWMHRAGHHKIERWISIAHISVTGFGAARNYALKSKHPPGVR
;
A
#
# COMPACT_ATOMS: atom_id res chain seq x y z
N MET A 1 28.61 -20.18 14.57
CA MET A 1 29.35 -19.13 13.83
C MET A 1 28.85 -17.81 14.36
N ASP A 2 29.51 -17.33 15.40
CA ASP A 2 29.09 -16.15 16.16
C ASP A 2 29.36 -14.88 15.36
N ARG A 3 28.31 -14.14 15.03
CA ARG A 3 28.46 -12.77 14.53
C ARG A 3 28.44 -11.80 15.70
N ASN A 4 29.68 -11.55 16.12
CA ASN A 4 30.20 -10.39 16.82
C ASN A 4 29.27 -9.17 16.94
N SER A 5 29.06 -8.80 18.21
CA SER A 5 28.57 -7.53 18.73
C SER A 5 29.38 -6.34 18.19
N SER A 6 28.80 -5.55 17.28
CA SER A 6 29.25 -4.18 16.96
C SER A 6 28.35 -3.54 15.89
N ARG A 7 27.12 -3.15 16.24
CA ARG A 7 26.39 -2.09 15.52
C ARG A 7 25.72 -1.19 16.53
N GLY A 8 26.20 0.04 16.63
CA GLY A 8 25.73 1.06 17.58
C GLY A 8 24.26 1.46 17.36
N PRO A 9 23.70 2.31 18.24
CA PRO A 9 22.27 2.64 18.33
C PRO A 9 21.80 3.61 17.22
N LEU A 10 22.36 3.50 16.03
CA LEU A 10 22.00 4.27 14.85
C LEU A 10 21.30 3.34 13.87
N SER A 11 19.96 3.22 13.98
CA SER A 11 19.03 2.88 12.87
C SER A 11 17.64 2.38 13.30
N PHE A 12 17.29 2.35 14.59
CA PHE A 12 15.93 1.92 14.99
C PHE A 12 14.82 2.81 14.40
N GLY A 13 15.07 4.13 14.30
CA GLY A 13 14.13 5.07 13.68
C GLY A 13 14.09 5.02 12.14
N LEU A 14 15.15 4.54 11.48
CA LEU A 14 15.28 4.53 10.02
C LEU A 14 14.67 3.26 9.39
N LEU A 15 14.66 2.15 10.12
CA LEU A 15 14.02 0.89 9.70
C LEU A 15 12.49 0.94 9.78
N LEU A 16 11.93 1.68 10.75
CA LEU A 16 10.50 1.97 10.82
C LEU A 16 10.02 2.86 9.66
N SER A 17 10.88 3.74 9.13
CA SER A 17 10.57 4.55 7.95
C SER A 17 10.67 3.74 6.66
N ALA A 18 11.59 2.79 6.54
CA ALA A 18 11.75 1.95 5.36
C ALA A 18 10.60 0.95 5.15
N LEU A 19 9.97 0.44 6.22
CA LEU A 19 8.82 -0.47 6.11
C LEU A 19 7.49 0.25 5.85
N ALA A 20 7.36 1.51 6.28
CA ALA A 20 6.22 2.36 5.94
C ALA A 20 6.30 2.93 4.50
N LEU A 21 7.51 3.18 3.98
CA LEU A 21 7.72 3.67 2.61
C LEU A 21 7.93 2.57 1.55
N GLY A 22 8.49 1.42 1.93
CA GLY A 22 8.90 0.37 0.98
C GLY A 22 7.76 -0.37 0.28
N THR A 23 6.56 -0.37 0.84
CA THR A 23 5.35 -0.95 0.21
C THR A 23 4.56 0.07 -0.61
N SER A 24 4.93 1.35 -0.59
CA SER A 24 4.24 2.41 -1.34
C SER A 24 4.99 2.89 -2.59
N LEU A 25 6.20 2.38 -2.85
CA LEU A 25 7.08 2.90 -3.93
C LEU A 25 7.27 1.95 -5.12
N ALA A 26 6.19 1.28 -5.54
CA ALA A 26 6.09 0.74 -6.89
C ALA A 26 4.72 1.13 -7.45
N PHE A 27 4.73 1.80 -8.61
CA PHE A 27 3.58 2.33 -9.36
C PHE A 27 3.08 3.74 -9.00
N ALA A 28 4.00 4.70 -8.96
CA ALA A 28 3.74 6.04 -9.48
C ALA A 28 3.89 6.06 -11.02
N SER A 29 3.08 5.27 -11.74
CA SER A 29 2.92 5.36 -13.20
C SER A 29 1.44 5.40 -13.53
N GLY A 30 0.84 6.57 -13.26
CA GLY A 30 -0.55 6.86 -13.59
C GLY A 30 -0.93 8.33 -13.44
N ALA A 31 0.03 9.22 -13.18
CA ALA A 31 -0.20 10.67 -13.07
C ALA A 31 0.13 11.42 -14.38
N ALA A 32 -0.11 10.79 -15.52
CA ALA A 32 0.04 11.41 -16.84
C ALA A 32 -1.31 11.39 -17.58
N ALA A 33 -2.32 12.07 -17.05
CA ALA A 33 -3.57 12.34 -17.78
C ALA A 33 -4.40 13.52 -17.22
N GLN A 34 -3.78 14.50 -16.56
CA GLN A 34 -4.42 15.82 -16.42
C GLN A 34 -3.76 16.73 -17.44
N GLN A 35 -4.25 16.61 -18.67
CA GLN A 35 -3.73 17.34 -19.83
C GLN A 35 -3.75 18.84 -19.55
N LEU A 36 -2.56 19.45 -19.55
CA LEU A 36 -2.38 20.88 -19.74
C LEU A 36 -2.87 21.20 -21.15
N THR A 37 -4.14 21.58 -21.30
CA THR A 37 -4.57 22.26 -22.52
C THR A 37 -4.13 23.71 -22.39
N VAL A 38 -2.93 23.99 -22.89
CA VAL A 38 -2.54 25.33 -23.34
C VAL A 38 -3.58 25.73 -24.39
N SER A 39 -4.45 26.67 -24.02
CA SER A 39 -5.40 27.26 -24.94
C SER A 39 -4.60 28.21 -25.85
N GLU A 40 -4.18 27.72 -27.01
CA GLU A 40 -3.65 28.59 -28.05
C GLU A 40 -4.79 29.50 -28.52
N SER A 41 -4.60 30.80 -28.31
CA SER A 41 -5.57 31.84 -28.66
C SER A 41 -5.35 32.27 -30.11
N PRO A 42 -6.32 32.10 -31.03
CA PRO A 42 -6.30 32.85 -32.26
C PRO A 42 -6.82 34.26 -31.95
N ARG A 43 -5.87 35.20 -32.00
CA ARG A 43 -6.05 36.65 -32.09
C ARG A 43 -7.33 37.02 -32.85
N SER A 44 -8.25 37.71 -32.15
CA SER A 44 -9.43 38.33 -32.75
C SER A 44 -9.01 39.39 -33.78
N ALA A 45 -9.46 39.22 -35.02
CA ALA A 45 -9.56 40.29 -36.00
C ALA A 45 -11.04 40.43 -36.41
N GLU A 46 -11.59 41.60 -36.08
CA GLU A 46 -12.72 42.33 -36.68
C GLU A 46 -14.12 41.70 -36.86
N SER A 47 -15.09 42.44 -36.30
CA SER A 47 -16.54 42.51 -36.60
C SER A 47 -16.78 43.23 -37.95
N PRO A 48 -17.98 43.29 -38.60
CA PRO A 48 -19.34 42.90 -38.16
C PRO A 48 -20.22 42.17 -39.22
N GLY A 49 -21.21 41.39 -38.76
CA GLY A 49 -22.27 40.88 -39.64
C GLY A 49 -23.36 40.12 -38.89
N HIS A 50 -24.52 40.73 -38.74
CA HIS A 50 -25.74 40.18 -38.16
C HIS A 50 -26.18 38.87 -38.88
N ILE A 51 -26.09 37.73 -38.20
CA ILE A 51 -26.97 36.57 -38.44
C ILE A 51 -27.33 36.01 -37.07
N ALA A 52 -28.62 36.09 -36.72
CA ALA A 52 -29.16 35.49 -35.49
C ALA A 52 -29.00 33.96 -35.56
N THR A 53 -28.01 33.45 -34.85
CA THR A 53 -27.85 32.02 -34.60
C THR A 53 -28.76 31.62 -33.44
N PRO A 54 -29.51 30.50 -33.52
CA PRO A 54 -30.27 30.01 -32.38
C PRO A 54 -29.33 29.73 -31.21
N PRO A 55 -29.77 29.89 -29.95
CA PRO A 55 -28.91 29.62 -28.81
C PRO A 55 -28.50 28.15 -28.85
N VAL A 56 -27.22 27.89 -29.10
CA VAL A 56 -26.61 26.58 -28.86
C VAL A 56 -26.70 26.36 -27.36
N ILE A 57 -27.67 25.56 -26.93
CA ILE A 57 -27.71 25.02 -25.57
C ILE A 57 -26.51 24.09 -25.49
N VAL A 58 -25.39 24.60 -24.96
CA VAL A 58 -24.28 23.75 -24.55
C VAL A 58 -24.79 22.99 -23.34
N GLU A 59 -25.35 21.81 -23.57
CA GLU A 59 -25.65 20.85 -22.51
C GLU A 59 -24.33 20.61 -21.78
N ARG A 60 -24.23 21.17 -20.58
CA ARG A 60 -23.10 20.91 -19.69
C ARG A 60 -23.18 19.42 -19.39
N VAL A 61 -22.34 18.64 -20.06
CA VAL A 61 -22.10 17.24 -19.71
C VAL A 61 -21.69 17.25 -18.25
N GLU A 62 -22.63 16.92 -17.36
CA GLU A 62 -22.36 16.77 -15.94
C GLU A 62 -21.27 15.70 -15.85
N LYS A 63 -20.09 16.12 -15.41
CA LYS A 63 -19.01 15.20 -15.10
C LYS A 63 -19.59 14.20 -14.11
N PRO A 64 -19.56 12.88 -14.39
CA PRO A 64 -20.13 11.90 -13.49
C PRO A 64 -19.55 12.12 -12.09
N GLU A 65 -20.42 12.51 -11.17
CA GLU A 65 -20.03 12.76 -9.79
C GLU A 65 -19.55 11.42 -9.24
N ILE A 66 -18.28 11.36 -8.85
CA ILE A 66 -17.71 10.13 -8.30
C ILE A 66 -18.50 9.85 -7.03
N PRO A 67 -19.18 8.69 -6.90
CA PRO A 67 -19.99 8.40 -5.72
C PRO A 67 -19.10 8.45 -4.47
N VAL A 68 -19.34 9.42 -3.60
CA VAL A 68 -18.63 9.55 -2.34
C VAL A 68 -19.18 8.50 -1.39
N HIS A 69 -18.44 7.40 -1.21
CA HIS A 69 -18.80 6.37 -0.23
C HIS A 69 -18.33 6.75 1.17
N ARG A 70 -18.88 6.11 2.20
CA ARG A 70 -18.36 6.22 3.57
C ARG A 70 -17.01 5.50 3.66
N PHE A 71 -16.11 5.96 4.53
CA PHE A 71 -14.84 5.27 4.76
C PHE A 71 -15.02 3.84 5.28
N TRP A 72 -15.91 3.65 6.26
CA TRP A 72 -16.27 2.32 6.77
C TRP A 72 -17.43 1.71 5.96
N ASP A 73 -17.24 1.58 4.64
CA ASP A 73 -18.14 0.81 3.79
C ASP A 73 -17.82 -0.70 3.83
N ARG A 74 -18.69 -1.52 3.25
CA ARG A 74 -18.50 -2.98 3.24
C ARG A 74 -17.19 -3.39 2.56
N ASN A 75 -16.77 -2.67 1.52
CA ASN A 75 -15.57 -3.00 0.75
C ASN A 75 -14.30 -2.78 1.57
N ASN A 76 -14.20 -1.63 2.24
CA ASN A 76 -13.07 -1.32 3.09
C ASN A 76 -13.03 -2.20 4.32
N VAL A 77 -14.18 -2.52 4.93
CA VAL A 77 -14.23 -3.50 6.03
C VAL A 77 -13.66 -4.85 5.58
N LEU A 78 -14.04 -5.34 4.39
CA LEU A 78 -13.48 -6.58 3.83
C LEU A 78 -11.99 -6.45 3.54
N LEU A 79 -11.54 -5.35 2.94
CA LEU A 79 -10.13 -5.12 2.63
C LEU A 79 -9.26 -5.04 3.88
N PHE A 80 -9.68 -4.29 4.91
CA PHE A 80 -8.95 -4.16 6.18
C PHE A 80 -8.96 -5.47 6.99
N SER A 81 -10.03 -6.24 6.89
CA SER A 81 -10.07 -7.61 7.42
C SER A 81 -9.04 -8.49 6.70
N GLY A 82 -8.97 -8.40 5.37
CA GLY A 82 -7.96 -9.06 4.56
C GLY A 82 -6.54 -8.68 4.96
N VAL A 83 -6.25 -7.39 5.14
CA VAL A 83 -4.95 -6.91 5.65
C VAL A 83 -4.62 -7.59 6.98
N SER A 84 -5.54 -7.57 7.94
CA SER A 84 -5.33 -8.17 9.27
C SER A 84 -5.03 -9.67 9.20
N VAL A 85 -5.79 -10.41 8.38
CA VAL A 85 -5.59 -11.85 8.17
C VAL A 85 -4.22 -12.13 7.54
N PHE A 86 -3.85 -11.39 6.49
CA PHE A 86 -2.59 -11.62 5.80
C PHE A 86 -1.36 -11.22 6.61
N ARG A 87 -1.47 -10.23 7.51
CA ARG A 87 -0.44 -9.99 8.55
C ARG A 87 -0.32 -11.18 9.50
N GLY A 88 -1.44 -11.70 10.00
CA GLY A 88 -1.44 -12.94 10.79
C GLY A 88 -0.78 -14.13 10.07
N LEU A 89 -1.03 -14.29 8.77
CA LEU A 89 -0.39 -15.31 7.94
C LEU A 89 1.11 -15.08 7.78
N ASP A 90 1.54 -13.83 7.57
CA ASP A 90 2.95 -13.47 7.46
C ASP A 90 3.69 -13.81 8.77
N TYR A 91 3.14 -13.39 9.92
CA TYR A 91 3.61 -13.77 11.24
C TYR A 91 3.75 -15.29 11.37
N ALA A 92 2.67 -16.04 11.11
CA ALA A 92 2.66 -17.50 11.24
C ALA A 92 3.67 -18.17 10.30
N SER A 93 3.78 -17.70 9.06
CA SER A 93 4.70 -18.23 8.06
C SER A 93 6.16 -18.04 8.49
N THR A 94 6.48 -16.89 9.08
CA THR A 94 7.80 -16.57 9.61
C THR A 94 8.13 -17.43 10.82
N ARG A 95 7.19 -17.63 11.75
CA ARG A 95 7.37 -18.55 12.88
C ARG A 95 7.58 -19.99 12.43
N ASN A 96 6.81 -20.45 11.44
CA ASN A 96 7.00 -21.78 10.84
C ASN A 96 8.36 -21.91 10.14
N MET A 97 8.79 -20.87 9.42
CA MET A 97 10.12 -20.84 8.79
C MET A 97 11.23 -20.92 9.84
N GLN A 98 11.11 -20.18 10.95
CA GLN A 98 12.03 -20.22 12.09
C GLN A 98 12.10 -21.59 12.74
N ALA A 99 10.95 -22.23 12.99
CA ALA A 99 10.89 -23.58 13.53
C ALA A 99 11.58 -24.63 12.63
N ARG A 100 11.80 -24.32 11.35
CA ARG A 100 12.50 -25.16 10.36
C ARG A 100 13.97 -24.81 10.20
N GLY A 101 14.53 -24.07 11.17
CA GLY A 101 15.94 -23.72 11.26
C GLY A 101 16.38 -22.59 10.33
N ARG A 102 15.45 -21.70 9.93
CA ARG A 102 15.78 -20.53 9.11
C ARG A 102 15.54 -19.22 9.86
N GLU A 103 16.50 -18.31 9.76
CA GLU A 103 16.34 -16.95 10.27
C GLU A 103 15.54 -16.08 9.30
N GLU A 104 14.87 -15.08 9.88
CA GLU A 104 14.19 -14.01 9.17
C GLU A 104 15.27 -13.00 8.72
N ILE A 105 15.19 -12.51 7.48
CA ILE A 105 16.29 -11.73 6.85
C ILE A 105 16.06 -10.21 6.95
N LEU A 106 14.82 -9.76 7.19
CA LEU A 106 14.39 -8.37 7.00
C LEU A 106 14.19 -7.60 8.31
N LEU A 107 13.94 -8.30 9.41
CA LEU A 107 13.80 -7.80 10.77
C LEU A 107 14.98 -8.33 11.62
N PRO A 108 15.52 -7.49 12.51
CA PRO A 108 16.58 -7.94 13.41
C PRO A 108 16.05 -9.00 14.40
N ASP A 109 16.92 -9.94 14.75
CA ASP A 109 16.59 -11.15 15.51
C ASP A 109 15.95 -10.85 16.88
N ASP A 110 16.19 -9.67 17.45
CA ASP A 110 15.64 -9.20 18.72
C ASP A 110 14.13 -8.91 18.65
N VAL A 111 13.63 -8.45 17.50
CA VAL A 111 12.20 -8.22 17.26
C VAL A 111 11.49 -9.54 16.96
N VAL A 112 12.07 -10.40 16.12
CA VAL A 112 11.40 -11.63 15.65
C VAL A 112 11.42 -12.76 16.68
N ASN A 113 12.42 -12.79 17.58
CA ASN A 113 12.47 -13.78 18.66
C ASN A 113 11.59 -13.42 19.86
N ASN A 114 11.10 -12.19 19.95
CA ASN A 114 10.05 -11.79 20.88
C ASN A 114 8.69 -11.85 20.18
N SER A 115 7.90 -12.91 20.43
CA SER A 115 6.58 -13.09 19.82
C SER A 115 5.64 -11.89 20.02
N ALA A 116 5.71 -11.21 21.18
CA ALA A 116 4.91 -10.03 21.43
C ALA A 116 5.43 -8.81 20.64
N GLY A 117 6.75 -8.66 20.53
CA GLY A 117 7.37 -7.59 19.73
C GLY A 117 7.03 -7.72 18.25
N PHE A 118 7.16 -8.92 17.70
CA PHE A 118 6.81 -9.17 16.31
C PHE A 118 5.31 -8.97 16.06
N ALA A 119 4.43 -9.51 16.91
CA ALA A 119 2.99 -9.24 16.82
C ALA A 119 2.66 -7.72 16.89
N GLY A 120 3.41 -6.96 17.68
CA GLY A 120 3.30 -5.50 17.72
C GLY A 120 3.63 -4.84 16.38
N VAL A 121 4.67 -5.28 15.68
CA VAL A 121 5.02 -4.79 14.33
C VAL A 121 3.93 -5.14 13.30
N GLU A 122 3.39 -6.35 13.38
CA GLU A 122 2.27 -6.80 12.54
C GLU A 122 1.03 -5.91 12.70
N ALA A 123 0.69 -5.61 13.96
CA ALA A 123 -0.41 -4.72 14.30
C ALA A 123 -0.13 -3.28 13.84
N ALA A 124 1.09 -2.77 14.04
CA ALA A 124 1.49 -1.44 13.59
C ALA A 124 1.37 -1.30 12.07
N ALA A 125 1.86 -2.28 11.30
CA ALA A 125 1.75 -2.31 9.85
C ALA A 125 0.28 -2.34 9.37
N SER A 126 -0.59 -3.10 10.07
CA SER A 126 -2.03 -3.10 9.79
C SER A 126 -2.63 -1.71 10.00
N ALA A 127 -2.32 -1.07 11.13
CA ALA A 127 -2.81 0.27 11.46
C ALA A 127 -2.30 1.32 10.46
N THR A 128 -1.03 1.24 10.03
CA THR A 128 -0.46 2.11 8.99
C THR A 128 -1.22 1.99 7.67
N SER A 129 -1.55 0.77 7.25
CA SER A 129 -2.30 0.52 6.02
C SER A 129 -3.71 1.12 6.04
N ILE A 130 -4.42 0.96 7.16
CA ILE A 130 -5.75 1.55 7.38
C ILE A 130 -5.64 3.08 7.44
N GLY A 131 -4.64 3.62 8.15
CA GLY A 131 -4.42 5.05 8.28
C GLY A 131 -4.09 5.74 6.96
N LEU A 132 -3.26 5.11 6.11
CA LEU A 132 -2.95 5.63 4.79
C LEU A 132 -4.19 5.60 3.88
N SER A 133 -4.99 4.52 3.96
CA SER A 133 -6.27 4.44 3.26
C SER A 133 -7.23 5.55 3.71
N TYR A 134 -7.29 5.83 5.01
CA TYR A 134 -8.10 6.93 5.57
C TYR A 134 -7.64 8.29 5.08
N TRP A 135 -6.32 8.52 5.01
CA TRP A 135 -5.78 9.77 4.48
C TRP A 135 -6.14 9.95 3.00
N MET A 136 -6.02 8.90 2.18
CA MET A 136 -6.42 8.93 0.77
C MET A 136 -7.93 9.16 0.60
N HIS A 137 -8.74 8.54 1.45
CA HIS A 137 -10.17 8.77 1.50
C HIS A 137 -10.49 10.24 1.75
N ARG A 138 -9.85 10.83 2.76
CA ARG A 138 -10.06 12.23 3.15
C ARG A 138 -9.58 13.21 2.08
N ALA A 139 -8.57 12.83 1.31
CA ALA A 139 -8.06 13.57 0.16
C ALA A 139 -8.88 13.36 -1.13
N GLY A 140 -9.95 12.57 -1.11
CA GLY A 140 -10.81 12.29 -2.28
C GLY A 140 -10.25 11.25 -3.25
N HIS A 141 -9.14 10.58 -2.91
CA HIS A 141 -8.49 9.57 -3.74
C HIS A 141 -9.07 8.17 -3.51
N HIS A 142 -10.39 7.99 -3.69
CA HIS A 142 -11.12 6.76 -3.36
C HIS A 142 -10.61 5.48 -4.05
N LYS A 143 -9.99 5.62 -5.24
CA LYS A 143 -9.35 4.49 -5.92
C LYS A 143 -8.06 4.08 -5.20
N ILE A 144 -7.21 5.05 -4.85
CA ILE A 144 -5.91 4.80 -4.21
C ILE A 144 -6.13 4.22 -2.80
N GLU A 145 -7.12 4.73 -2.08
CA GLU A 145 -7.60 4.21 -0.80
C GLU A 145 -7.75 2.68 -0.82
N ARG A 146 -8.45 2.13 -1.83
CA ARG A 146 -8.65 0.68 -1.94
C ARG A 146 -7.38 -0.06 -2.41
N TRP A 147 -6.64 0.56 -3.33
CA TRP A 147 -5.40 -0.02 -3.85
C TRP A 147 -4.33 -0.22 -2.78
N ILE A 148 -4.27 0.64 -1.76
CA ILE A 148 -3.36 0.47 -0.61
C ILE A 148 -3.55 -0.89 0.05
N SER A 149 -4.80 -1.26 0.35
CA SER A 149 -5.09 -2.54 1.01
C SER A 149 -4.82 -3.73 0.07
N ILE A 150 -5.17 -3.62 -1.20
CA ILE A 150 -4.93 -4.68 -2.21
C ILE A 150 -3.43 -4.93 -2.37
N ALA A 151 -2.63 -3.87 -2.49
CA ALA A 151 -1.18 -3.96 -2.62
C ALA A 151 -0.56 -4.60 -1.37
N HIS A 152 -1.00 -4.17 -0.19
CA HIS A 152 -0.53 -4.72 1.08
C HIS A 152 -0.82 -6.22 1.21
N ILE A 153 -2.06 -6.65 0.94
CA ILE A 153 -2.45 -8.06 0.92
C ILE A 153 -1.61 -8.86 -0.08
N SER A 154 -1.39 -8.32 -1.28
CA SER A 154 -0.65 -9.01 -2.34
C SER A 154 0.81 -9.27 -1.93
N VAL A 155 1.48 -8.25 -1.41
CA VAL A 155 2.90 -8.36 -1.00
C VAL A 155 3.06 -9.31 0.18
N THR A 156 2.22 -9.16 1.21
CA THR A 156 2.24 -10.03 2.40
C THR A 156 1.88 -11.47 2.06
N GLY A 157 0.87 -11.68 1.22
CA GLY A 157 0.47 -13.00 0.74
C GLY A 157 1.57 -13.72 -0.05
N PHE A 158 2.25 -12.99 -0.94
CA PHE A 158 3.40 -13.53 -1.66
C PHE A 158 4.53 -13.91 -0.70
N GLY A 159 4.85 -13.05 0.27
CA GLY A 159 5.85 -13.32 1.31
C GLY A 159 5.55 -14.59 2.09
N ALA A 160 4.31 -14.71 2.59
CA ALA A 160 3.85 -15.89 3.33
C ALA A 160 3.93 -17.17 2.48
N ALA A 161 3.44 -17.12 1.24
CA ALA A 161 3.50 -18.27 0.32
C ALA A 161 4.95 -18.71 0.06
N ARG A 162 5.85 -17.74 -0.18
CA ARG A 162 7.28 -18.01 -0.34
C ARG A 162 7.87 -18.66 0.90
N ASN A 163 7.57 -18.16 2.09
CA ASN A 163 8.07 -18.71 3.35
C ASN A 163 7.67 -20.19 3.54
N TYR A 164 6.43 -20.54 3.21
CA TYR A 164 5.98 -21.93 3.23
C TYR A 164 6.66 -22.81 2.17
N ALA A 165 6.92 -22.26 0.98
CA ALA A 165 7.54 -22.99 -0.13
C ALA A 165 9.02 -23.36 0.11
N LEU A 166 9.73 -22.68 1.02
CA LEU A 166 11.11 -23.03 1.36
C LEU A 166 11.19 -24.44 1.98
N LYS A 167 12.27 -25.22 1.73
CA LYS A 167 12.50 -26.58 2.30
C LYS A 167 13.16 -26.54 3.67
N SER A 168 12.91 -27.43 4.63
CA SER A 168 13.54 -27.36 5.97
C SER A 168 15.09 -27.30 5.91
N LYS A 169 15.73 -26.55 6.82
CA LYS A 169 17.20 -26.59 7.00
C LYS A 169 17.64 -27.70 7.97
N HIS A 170 16.71 -28.27 8.74
CA HIS A 170 17.03 -29.43 9.59
C HIS A 170 17.38 -30.65 8.72
N PRO A 171 18.42 -31.43 9.08
CA PRO A 171 18.70 -32.68 8.41
C PRO A 171 17.50 -33.64 8.56
N PRO A 172 17.18 -34.43 7.52
CA PRO A 172 16.12 -35.43 7.62
C PRO A 172 16.45 -36.41 8.75
N GLY A 173 15.58 -36.49 9.77
CA GLY A 173 15.70 -37.44 10.88
C GLY A 173 16.01 -36.83 12.25
N VAL A 174 16.31 -35.54 12.35
CA VAL A 174 16.43 -34.84 13.64
C VAL A 174 15.13 -34.08 13.89
N ARG A 175 14.32 -34.56 14.85
CA ARG A 175 13.16 -33.85 15.41
C ARG A 175 13.49 -33.35 16.79
#